data_AF-A0A1G2WC66-F1
#
_entry.id   AF-A0A1G2WC66-F1
#
_cell.length_a   1.000
_cell.length_b   1.000
_cell.length_c   1.000
_cell.angle_alpha   90.00
_cell.angle_beta   90.00
_cell.angle_gamma   90.00
#
_symmetry.space_group_name_H-M   'P 1'
#
loop_
_entity.id
_entity.type
_entity.pdbx_description
1 polymer ?
#
loop_
_entity_poly.entity_id
_entity_poly.type
_entity_poly.pdbx_seq_one_letter_code
_entity_poly.pdbx_strand_id
1 'polypeptide(L)'
;MSVSLHDQEIACQQVLVEDSSVFSIQWSVFPASLATEISSQTLLSRYLSYIRSCTFTIIRPCTLSNGIEFRLFGTGKSLISFLPAVTEGASVVLRICGGLLVQPRQCERGELRFGVEQQAEGVRVSLQLSDYCPLLLGSSSPSTLRRWLYRITQAAIHRLVTVRFLILLHRDLTGAKATIRVVKVKVREGRPT
;
A
#
# COMPACT_ATOMS: atom_id res chain seq x y z
N MET A 1 29.63 12.12 0.94
CA MET A 1 29.21 11.06 0.01
C MET A 1 28.13 11.65 -0.87
N SER A 2 28.42 11.88 -2.15
CA SER A 2 27.46 12.44 -3.10
C SER A 2 26.42 11.38 -3.45
N VAL A 3 25.21 11.52 -2.93
CA VAL A 3 24.07 10.75 -3.43
C VAL A 3 23.88 11.17 -4.89
N SER A 4 24.21 10.26 -5.80
CA SER A 4 23.89 10.42 -7.21
C SER A 4 22.39 10.68 -7.32
N LEU A 5 22.00 11.82 -7.89
CA LEU A 5 20.60 12.19 -8.17
C LEU A 5 19.86 11.21 -9.12
N HIS A 6 20.50 10.10 -9.51
CA HIS A 6 19.99 9.15 -10.50
C HIS A 6 19.50 7.83 -9.89
N ASP A 7 19.84 7.52 -8.64
CA ASP A 7 19.46 6.24 -8.01
C ASP A 7 18.46 6.47 -6.89
N GLN A 8 17.23 5.97 -7.07
CA GLN A 8 16.16 6.04 -6.07
C GLN A 8 15.93 4.67 -5.46
N GLU A 9 15.90 4.62 -4.14
CA GLU A 9 15.59 3.39 -3.40
C GLU A 9 14.12 3.31 -3.01
N ILE A 10 13.56 2.11 -3.15
CA ILE A 10 12.27 1.74 -2.60
C ILE A 10 12.49 0.62 -1.60
N ALA A 11 12.42 0.96 -0.32
CA ALA A 11 12.48 0.01 0.77
C ALA A 11 11.16 -0.77 0.84
N CYS A 12 11.23 -2.09 0.97
CA CYS A 12 10.07 -2.97 0.90
C CYS A 12 10.17 -4.12 1.91
N GLN A 13 9.12 -4.31 2.70
CA GLN A 13 8.90 -5.51 3.48
C GLN A 13 7.46 -6.01 3.28
N GLN A 14 7.30 -7.33 3.20
CA GLN A 14 5.99 -7.99 3.24
C GLN A 14 6.11 -9.31 3.99
N VAL A 15 5.35 -9.46 5.07
CA VAL A 15 5.40 -10.63 5.95
C VAL A 15 4.01 -11.01 6.46
N LEU A 16 3.84 -12.29 6.74
CA LEU A 16 2.77 -12.82 7.57
C LEU A 16 3.24 -12.80 9.02
N VAL A 17 2.51 -12.08 9.88
CA VAL A 17 2.84 -12.03 11.31
C VAL A 17 2.22 -13.23 12.05
N GLU A 18 2.50 -13.35 13.35
CA GLU A 18 2.16 -14.53 14.15
C GLU A 18 0.65 -14.85 14.17
N ASP A 19 -0.19 -13.82 14.23
CA ASP A 19 -1.65 -13.96 14.21
C ASP A 19 -2.26 -14.16 12.81
N SER A 20 -1.40 -14.45 11.82
CA SER A 20 -1.76 -14.65 10.41
C SER A 20 -2.40 -13.46 9.71
N SER A 21 -2.23 -12.25 10.26
CA SER A 21 -2.43 -11.03 9.49
C SER A 21 -1.20 -10.68 8.65
N VAL A 22 -1.42 -9.84 7.65
CA VAL A 22 -0.41 -9.39 6.71
C VAL A 22 0.08 -8.03 7.14
N PHE A 23 1.41 -7.91 7.18
CA PHE A 23 2.11 -6.63 7.24
C PHE A 23 2.85 -6.41 5.92
N SER A 24 2.62 -5.26 5.30
CA SER A 24 3.30 -4.80 4.09
C SER A 24 3.67 -3.35 4.27
N ILE A 25 4.90 -2.98 3.99
CA ILE A 25 5.31 -1.58 3.97
C ILE A 25 6.26 -1.33 2.81
N GLN A 26 6.01 -0.25 2.09
CA GLN A 26 6.89 0.27 1.07
C GLN A 26 7.11 1.76 1.30
N TRP A 27 8.35 2.21 1.18
CA TRP A 27 8.64 3.64 1.26
C TRP A 27 9.82 4.04 0.38
N SER A 28 9.85 5.33 0.10
CA SER A 28 10.91 6.01 -0.64
C SER A 28 11.18 7.34 0.07
N VAL A 29 12.45 7.75 0.13
CA VAL A 29 12.83 9.07 0.66
C VAL A 29 13.08 9.99 -0.54
N PHE A 30 12.40 11.13 -0.53
CA PHE A 30 12.49 12.15 -1.58
C PHE A 30 13.21 13.39 -1.05
N PRO A 31 14.04 14.07 -1.84
CA PRO A 31 14.60 15.36 -1.43
C PRO A 31 13.49 16.35 -1.02
N ALA A 32 13.71 17.09 0.06
CA ALA A 32 12.70 18.00 0.63
C ALA A 32 12.20 19.04 -0.38
N SER A 33 13.07 19.50 -1.29
CA SER A 33 12.73 20.43 -2.37
C SER A 33 11.71 19.89 -3.37
N LEU A 34 11.59 18.56 -3.51
CA LEU A 34 10.70 17.89 -4.45
C LEU A 34 9.39 17.44 -3.80
N ALA A 35 9.37 17.33 -2.48
CA ALA A 35 8.24 16.79 -1.72
C ALA A 35 7.41 17.84 -0.98
N THR A 36 7.71 19.13 -1.18
CA THR A 36 7.04 20.28 -0.55
C THR A 36 5.52 20.30 -0.76
N GLU A 37 5.03 19.75 -1.88
CA GLU A 37 3.60 19.71 -2.23
C GLU A 37 2.92 18.36 -1.90
N ILE A 38 3.66 17.38 -1.39
CA ILE A 38 3.08 16.10 -1.01
C ILE A 38 2.56 16.19 0.43
N SER A 39 1.26 15.94 0.58
CA SER A 39 0.62 15.63 1.85
C SER A 39 0.10 14.20 1.82
N SER A 40 -0.21 13.63 2.98
CA SER A 40 -0.80 12.29 3.06
C SER A 40 -2.13 12.18 2.30
N GLN A 41 -2.90 13.26 2.21
CA GLN A 41 -4.17 13.33 1.49
C GLN A 41 -3.93 13.34 -0.02
N THR A 42 -3.00 14.16 -0.50
CA THR A 42 -2.65 14.17 -1.93
C THR A 42 -2.02 12.85 -2.35
N LEU A 43 -1.25 12.21 -1.46
CA LEU A 43 -0.72 10.86 -1.67
C LEU A 43 -1.84 9.82 -1.82
N LEU A 44 -2.83 9.82 -0.93
CA LEU A 44 -4.01 8.95 -1.05
C LEU A 44 -4.73 9.20 -2.38
N SER A 45 -5.06 10.45 -2.72
CA SER A 45 -5.75 10.78 -3.98
C SER A 45 -4.99 10.30 -5.22
N ARG A 46 -3.65 10.50 -5.23
CA ARG A 46 -2.77 10.00 -6.30
C ARG A 46 -2.80 8.47 -6.36
N TYR A 47 -2.76 7.79 -5.22
CA TYR A 47 -2.84 6.33 -5.16
C TYR A 47 -4.16 5.80 -5.72
N LEU A 48 -5.30 6.38 -5.35
CA LEU A 48 -6.61 5.98 -5.89
C LEU A 48 -6.67 6.17 -7.41
N SER A 49 -6.18 7.31 -7.92
CA SER A 49 -6.09 7.56 -9.36
C SER A 49 -5.17 6.56 -10.07
N TYR A 50 -4.04 6.23 -9.43
CA TYR A 50 -3.10 5.23 -9.91
C TYR A 50 -3.75 3.84 -10.00
N ILE A 51 -4.44 3.37 -8.95
CA ILE A 51 -5.15 2.08 -8.98
C ILE A 51 -6.15 2.02 -10.15
N ARG A 52 -6.92 3.08 -10.35
CA ARG A 52 -7.87 3.17 -11.45
C ARG A 52 -7.18 3.04 -12.82
N SER A 53 -6.05 3.73 -13.02
CA SER A 53 -5.33 3.71 -14.30
C SER A 53 -4.55 2.41 -14.53
N CYS A 54 -3.85 1.89 -13.52
CA CYS A 54 -3.00 0.71 -13.66
C CYS A 54 -3.80 -0.60 -13.80
N THR A 55 -5.04 -0.62 -13.32
CA THR A 55 -5.95 -1.76 -13.49
C THR A 55 -6.84 -1.62 -14.72
N PHE A 56 -6.61 -0.63 -15.59
CA PHE A 56 -7.50 -0.31 -16.72
C PHE A 56 -8.97 -0.21 -16.29
N THR A 57 -9.20 0.37 -15.12
CA THR A 57 -10.50 0.50 -14.45
C THR A 57 -11.19 -0.81 -14.04
N ILE A 58 -10.51 -1.97 -14.13
CA ILE A 58 -11.01 -3.25 -13.59
C ILE A 58 -11.27 -3.11 -12.09
N ILE A 59 -10.37 -2.42 -11.38
CA ILE A 59 -10.59 -2.00 -10.01
C ILE A 59 -10.88 -0.50 -10.01
N ARG A 60 -12.05 -0.13 -9.50
CA ARG A 60 -12.50 1.26 -9.39
C ARG A 60 -12.55 1.67 -7.93
N PRO A 61 -11.60 2.50 -7.48
CA PRO A 61 -11.75 3.21 -6.23
C PRO A 61 -12.93 4.18 -6.33
N CYS A 62 -13.86 4.07 -5.38
CA CYS A 62 -15.02 4.94 -5.23
C CYS A 62 -14.99 5.57 -3.84
N THR A 63 -14.90 6.89 -3.77
CA THR A 63 -15.07 7.64 -2.52
C THR A 63 -16.56 7.89 -2.31
N LEU A 64 -17.06 7.45 -1.17
CA LEU A 64 -18.45 7.57 -0.74
C LEU A 64 -18.52 8.41 0.53
N SER A 65 -19.72 8.82 0.94
CA SER A 65 -19.91 9.55 2.21
C SER A 65 -19.52 8.72 3.44
N ASN A 66 -19.60 7.40 3.34
CA ASN A 66 -19.33 6.45 4.43
C ASN A 66 -17.98 5.73 4.29
N GLY A 67 -17.13 6.09 3.32
CA GLY A 67 -15.83 5.42 3.16
C GLY A 67 -15.27 5.40 1.75
N ILE A 68 -14.35 4.47 1.52
CA ILE A 68 -13.74 4.22 0.21
C ILE A 68 -13.91 2.74 -0.14
N GLU A 69 -14.27 2.45 -1.37
CA GLU A 69 -14.41 1.07 -1.85
C GLU A 69 -13.60 0.83 -3.11
N PHE A 70 -12.96 -0.33 -3.20
CA PHE A 70 -12.32 -0.79 -4.43
C PHE A 70 -13.26 -1.77 -5.13
N ARG A 71 -14.10 -1.25 -6.02
CA ARG A 71 -15.14 -2.03 -6.71
C ARG A 71 -14.60 -2.72 -7.95
N LEU A 72 -15.13 -3.90 -8.24
CA LEU A 72 -14.87 -4.58 -9.52
C LEU A 72 -15.72 -3.94 -10.63
N PHE A 73 -15.09 -3.62 -11.76
CA PHE A 73 -15.73 -3.00 -12.93
C PHE A 73 -17.05 -3.68 -13.31
N GLY A 74 -18.06 -2.87 -13.61
CA GLY A 74 -19.38 -3.37 -14.04
C GLY A 74 -20.16 -4.07 -12.93
N THR A 75 -19.71 -4.03 -11.67
CA THR A 75 -20.40 -4.64 -10.54
C THR A 75 -20.53 -3.67 -9.37
N GLY A 76 -21.50 -3.93 -8.49
CA GLY A 76 -21.59 -3.30 -7.17
C GLY A 76 -20.72 -3.97 -6.11
N LYS A 77 -19.89 -4.97 -6.47
CA LYS A 77 -19.12 -5.77 -5.50
C LYS A 77 -17.82 -5.06 -5.15
N SER A 78 -17.61 -4.84 -3.85
CA SER A 78 -16.37 -4.31 -3.30
C SER A 78 -15.35 -5.42 -3.05
N LEU A 79 -14.15 -5.30 -3.62
CA LEU A 79 -13.01 -6.17 -3.31
C LEU A 79 -12.50 -5.89 -1.89
N ILE A 80 -12.42 -4.62 -1.53
CA ILE A 80 -12.08 -4.15 -0.19
C ILE A 80 -12.79 -2.82 0.06
N SER A 81 -13.41 -2.71 1.22
CA SER A 81 -14.09 -1.51 1.71
C SER A 81 -13.36 -0.97 2.92
N PHE A 82 -13.27 0.35 2.98
CA PHE A 82 -12.64 1.09 4.06
C PHE A 82 -13.63 2.08 4.66
N LEU A 83 -13.50 2.33 5.96
CA LEU A 83 -14.12 3.46 6.65
C LEU A 83 -13.62 4.80 6.07
N PRO A 84 -14.28 5.94 6.39
CA PRO A 84 -13.81 7.26 5.98
C PRO A 84 -12.35 7.47 6.37
N ALA A 85 -11.60 8.14 5.49
CA ALA A 85 -10.20 8.42 5.72
C ALA A 85 -10.02 9.30 6.98
N VAL A 86 -9.18 8.86 7.91
CA VAL A 86 -8.83 9.62 9.11
C VAL A 86 -7.43 10.15 8.96
N THR A 87 -7.21 11.41 9.34
CA THR A 87 -5.87 12.01 9.36
C THR A 87 -5.29 11.83 10.76
N GLU A 88 -4.10 11.23 10.84
CA GLU A 88 -3.36 10.97 12.07
C GLU A 88 -1.94 11.52 11.92
N GLY A 89 -1.70 12.71 12.48
CA GLY A 89 -0.41 13.40 12.34
C GLY A 89 -0.05 13.63 10.87
N ALA A 90 1.07 13.06 10.43
CA ALA A 90 1.57 13.16 9.06
C ALA A 90 1.09 12.01 8.14
N SER A 91 0.03 11.32 8.55
CA SER A 91 -0.52 10.16 7.84
C SER A 91 -2.02 10.27 7.60
N VAL A 92 -2.49 9.60 6.55
CA VAL A 92 -3.90 9.28 6.34
C VAL A 92 -4.08 7.77 6.48
N VAL A 93 -5.07 7.37 7.25
CA VAL A 93 -5.37 5.96 7.55
C VAL A 93 -6.75 5.60 7.02
N LEU A 94 -6.79 4.49 6.28
CA LEU A 94 -8.01 3.84 5.83
C LEU A 94 -8.17 2.53 6.60
N ARG A 95 -9.13 2.47 7.52
CA ARG A 95 -9.42 1.24 8.27
C ARG A 95 -10.31 0.34 7.44
N ILE A 96 -9.93 -0.92 7.31
CA ILE A 96 -10.71 -1.91 6.56
C ILE A 96 -12.02 -2.18 7.32
N CYS A 97 -13.13 -2.25 6.60
CA CYS A 97 -14.44 -2.60 7.14
C CYS A 97 -15.14 -3.75 6.38
N GLY A 98 -14.50 -4.33 5.36
CA GLY A 98 -15.01 -5.51 4.66
C GLY A 98 -14.57 -5.60 3.21
N GLY A 99 -15.33 -6.36 2.42
CA GLY A 99 -15.07 -6.64 1.01
C GLY A 99 -14.73 -8.11 0.74
N LEU A 100 -14.80 -8.51 -0.52
CA LEU A 100 -14.62 -9.90 -0.95
C LEU A 100 -13.24 -10.49 -0.61
N LEU A 101 -12.22 -9.65 -0.46
CA LEU A 101 -10.85 -10.11 -0.21
C LEU A 101 -10.52 -10.22 1.29
N VAL A 102 -11.44 -9.84 2.17
CA VAL A 102 -11.26 -9.87 3.64
C VAL A 102 -11.93 -11.11 4.24
N GLN A 103 -11.36 -11.68 5.30
CA GLN A 103 -12.04 -12.76 6.04
C GLN A 103 -13.30 -12.23 6.76
N PRO A 104 -14.47 -12.91 6.68
CA PRO A 104 -15.74 -12.37 7.18
C PRO A 104 -15.79 -11.97 8.66
N ARG A 105 -14.97 -12.60 9.51
CA ARG A 105 -14.89 -12.31 10.96
C ARG A 105 -13.75 -11.38 11.34
N GLN A 106 -13.06 -10.82 10.34
CA GLN A 106 -11.91 -9.93 10.51
C GLN A 106 -12.10 -8.64 9.70
N CYS A 107 -13.36 -8.30 9.36
CA CYS A 107 -13.68 -7.16 8.53
C CYS A 107 -13.32 -5.83 9.17
N GLU A 108 -13.32 -5.73 10.50
CA GLU A 108 -12.94 -4.52 11.25
C GLU A 108 -11.45 -4.45 11.56
N ARG A 109 -10.68 -5.42 11.03
CA ARG A 109 -9.27 -5.57 11.28
C ARG A 109 -8.48 -5.15 10.05
N GLY A 110 -7.43 -4.38 10.32
CA GLY A 110 -6.47 -3.96 9.32
C GLY A 110 -6.69 -2.54 8.84
N GLU A 111 -5.58 -1.97 8.37
CA GLU A 111 -5.53 -0.58 7.95
C GLU A 111 -4.53 -0.39 6.83
N LEU A 112 -4.84 0.53 5.92
CA LEU A 112 -3.94 1.04 4.90
C LEU A 112 -3.58 2.48 5.27
N ARG A 113 -2.31 2.70 5.60
CA ARG A 113 -1.75 3.98 6.02
C ARG A 113 -0.88 4.58 4.91
N PHE A 114 -1.09 5.87 4.66
CA PHE A 114 -0.37 6.72 3.71
C PHE A 114 0.38 7.78 4.51
N GLY A 115 1.70 7.61 4.65
CA GLY A 115 2.56 8.46 5.49
C GLY A 115 3.44 9.38 4.67
N VAL A 116 3.61 10.61 5.15
CA VAL A 116 4.51 11.62 4.58
C VAL A 116 5.27 12.29 5.72
N GLU A 117 6.42 11.72 6.09
CA GLU A 117 7.18 12.11 7.27
C GLU A 117 8.44 12.89 6.89
N GLN A 118 8.69 14.00 7.59
CA GLN A 118 9.95 14.74 7.47
C GLN A 118 11.08 13.97 8.17
N GLN A 119 12.21 13.81 7.50
CA GLN A 119 13.43 13.18 8.01
C GLN A 119 14.65 14.06 7.70
N ALA A 120 15.78 13.79 8.36
CA ALA A 120 17.02 14.54 8.15
C ALA A 120 17.50 14.50 6.68
N GLU A 121 17.22 13.40 5.98
CA GLU A 121 17.66 13.15 4.60
C GLU A 121 16.63 13.59 3.54
N GLY A 122 15.41 13.99 3.96
CA GLY A 122 14.33 14.37 3.07
C GLY A 122 12.96 13.98 3.59
N VAL A 123 11.98 13.85 2.69
CA VAL A 123 10.61 13.45 3.01
C VAL A 123 10.43 11.96 2.71
N ARG A 124 10.15 11.18 3.75
CA ARG A 124 9.77 9.78 3.62
C ARG A 124 8.30 9.67 3.24
N VAL A 125 8.04 9.10 2.08
CA VAL A 125 6.68 8.76 1.64
C VAL A 125 6.51 7.25 1.76
N SER A 126 5.49 6.83 2.51
CA SER A 126 5.24 5.41 2.81
C SER A 126 3.81 4.98 2.56
N LEU A 127 3.67 3.74 2.10
CA LEU A 127 2.41 3.01 2.06
C LEU A 127 2.57 1.79 2.97
N GLN A 128 1.67 1.64 3.94
CA GLN A 128 1.69 0.54 4.89
C GLN A 128 0.33 -0.12 4.96
N LEU A 129 0.30 -1.44 4.82
CA LEU A 129 -0.83 -2.29 5.18
C LEU A 129 -0.47 -3.03 6.46
N SER A 130 -1.28 -2.89 7.50
CA SER A 130 -1.15 -3.62 8.76
C SER A 130 -2.42 -4.39 9.07
N ASP A 131 -2.28 -5.49 9.81
CA ASP A 131 -3.37 -6.26 10.41
C ASP A 131 -4.42 -6.81 9.42
N TYR A 132 -4.11 -6.78 8.11
CA TYR A 132 -5.02 -7.25 7.07
C TYR A 132 -5.12 -8.77 7.10
N CYS A 133 -6.35 -9.29 7.14
CA CYS A 133 -6.64 -10.73 7.13
C CYS A 133 -7.23 -11.14 5.77
N PRO A 134 -6.42 -11.64 4.82
CA PRO A 134 -6.87 -11.98 3.48
C PRO A 134 -7.76 -13.23 3.48
N LEU A 135 -8.82 -13.20 2.68
CA LEU A 135 -9.74 -14.32 2.49
C LEU A 135 -9.01 -15.58 2.02
N LEU A 136 -8.00 -15.43 1.16
CA LEU A 136 -7.23 -16.56 0.61
C LEU A 136 -6.48 -17.36 1.67
N LEU A 137 -6.09 -16.75 2.79
CA LEU A 137 -5.52 -17.47 3.92
C LEU A 137 -6.64 -18.23 4.67
N GLY A 138 -7.79 -17.59 4.83
CA GLY A 138 -9.06 -18.21 5.23
C GLY A 138 -9.14 -18.71 6.67
N SER A 139 -8.06 -18.61 7.46
CA SER A 139 -8.04 -18.82 8.91
C SER A 139 -6.77 -18.23 9.53
N SER A 140 -6.66 -18.29 10.85
CA SER A 140 -5.45 -17.98 11.61
C SER A 140 -4.34 -19.02 11.47
N SER A 141 -4.62 -20.19 10.87
CA SER A 141 -3.66 -21.27 10.61
C SER A 141 -3.79 -21.76 9.16
N PRO A 142 -3.39 -20.94 8.17
CA PRO A 142 -3.59 -21.26 6.77
C PRO A 142 -2.73 -22.45 6.32
N SER A 143 -3.31 -23.32 5.49
CA SER A 143 -2.58 -24.43 4.88
C SER A 143 -1.45 -23.93 3.96
N THR A 144 -0.46 -24.78 3.69
CA THR A 144 0.65 -24.45 2.80
C THR A 144 0.19 -24.05 1.39
N LEU A 145 -0.85 -24.71 0.86
CA LEU A 145 -1.44 -24.37 -0.43
C LEU A 145 -2.07 -22.98 -0.44
N ARG A 146 -2.86 -22.65 0.60
CA ARG A 146 -3.50 -21.33 0.74
C ARG A 146 -2.47 -20.21 0.88
N ARG A 147 -1.42 -20.44 1.67
CA ARG A 147 -0.29 -19.50 1.78
C ARG A 147 0.42 -19.30 0.44
N TRP A 148 0.67 -20.39 -0.29
CA TRP A 148 1.28 -20.32 -1.60
C TRP A 148 0.42 -19.52 -2.58
N LEU A 149 -0.89 -19.80 -2.66
CA LEU A 149 -1.83 -19.10 -3.52
C LEU A 149 -1.91 -17.61 -3.19
N TYR A 150 -2.01 -17.27 -1.90
CA TYR A 150 -1.97 -15.88 -1.42
C TYR A 150 -0.70 -15.17 -1.87
N ARG A 151 0.48 -15.79 -1.67
CA ARG A 151 1.78 -15.25 -2.06
C ARG A 151 1.85 -14.90 -3.54
N ILE A 152 1.45 -15.83 -4.41
CA ILE A 152 1.59 -15.65 -5.86
C ILE A 152 0.52 -14.70 -6.46
N THR A 153 -0.58 -14.47 -5.75
CA THR A 153 -1.68 -13.62 -6.22
C THR A 153 -1.70 -12.27 -5.51
N GLN A 154 -2.40 -12.18 -4.38
CA GLN A 154 -2.65 -10.92 -3.68
C GLN A 154 -1.37 -10.25 -3.19
N ALA A 155 -0.46 -11.02 -2.59
CA ALA A 155 0.77 -10.49 -2.03
C ALA A 155 1.71 -9.97 -3.14
N ALA A 156 1.85 -10.73 -4.24
CA ALA A 156 2.66 -10.31 -5.39
C ALA A 156 2.07 -9.08 -6.11
N ILE A 157 0.75 -9.10 -6.37
CA ILE A 157 0.05 -7.99 -7.03
C ILE A 157 0.13 -6.73 -6.18
N HIS A 158 -0.14 -6.82 -4.87
CA HIS A 158 -0.08 -5.67 -3.97
C HIS A 158 1.32 -5.04 -3.97
N ARG A 159 2.37 -5.84 -3.78
CA ARG A 159 3.76 -5.37 -3.82
C ARG A 159 4.12 -4.73 -5.17
N LEU A 160 3.73 -5.33 -6.28
CA LEU A 160 3.98 -4.78 -7.62
C LEU A 160 3.33 -3.40 -7.77
N VAL A 161 2.06 -3.29 -7.37
CA VAL A 161 1.27 -2.06 -7.46
C VAL A 161 1.87 -0.96 -6.58
N THR A 162 2.23 -1.24 -5.33
CA THR A 162 2.78 -0.22 -4.43
C THR A 162 4.19 0.23 -4.84
N VAL A 163 5.05 -0.68 -5.28
CA VAL A 163 6.37 -0.32 -5.82
C VAL A 163 6.21 0.54 -7.08
N ARG A 164 5.39 0.11 -8.03
CA ARG A 164 5.20 0.86 -9.29
C ARG A 164 4.55 2.22 -9.06
N PHE A 165 3.67 2.34 -8.08
CA PHE A 165 3.14 3.63 -7.64
C PHE A 165 4.26 4.59 -7.20
N LEU A 166 5.16 4.14 -6.33
CA LEU A 166 6.26 4.97 -5.83
C LEU A 166 7.24 5.37 -6.96
N ILE A 167 7.48 4.49 -7.93
CA ILE A 167 8.29 4.81 -9.12
C ILE A 167 7.65 5.93 -9.95
N LEU A 168 6.33 5.83 -10.18
CA LEU A 168 5.61 6.84 -10.95
C LEU A 168 5.52 8.16 -10.19
N LEU A 169 5.31 8.09 -8.87
CA LEU A 169 5.36 9.26 -8.01
C LEU A 169 6.71 9.96 -8.12
N HIS A 170 7.82 9.23 -8.05
CA HIS A 170 9.15 9.80 -8.27
C HIS A 170 9.26 10.52 -9.61
N ARG A 171 8.85 9.86 -10.69
CA ARG A 171 8.91 10.43 -12.04
C ARG A 171 8.07 11.71 -12.14
N ASP A 172 6.89 11.71 -11.54
CA ASP A 172 5.98 12.85 -11.57
C ASP A 172 6.50 14.05 -10.75
N LEU A 173 7.24 13.81 -9.66
CA LEU A 173 7.83 14.88 -8.85
C LEU A 173 9.12 15.45 -9.45
N THR A 174 9.95 14.59 -10.03
CA THR A 174 11.28 14.98 -10.52
C THR A 174 11.29 15.39 -11.98
N GLY A 175 10.23 15.03 -12.73
CA GLY A 175 10.21 15.13 -14.20
C GLY A 175 11.17 14.17 -14.91
N ALA A 176 11.91 13.33 -14.17
CA ALA A 176 12.98 12.50 -14.68
C ALA A 176 12.76 11.01 -14.38
N LYS A 177 13.35 10.15 -15.22
CA LYS A 177 13.47 8.72 -14.91
C LYS A 177 14.68 8.53 -14.00
N ALA A 178 14.50 7.86 -12.87
CA ALA A 178 15.59 7.38 -12.03
C ALA A 178 15.79 5.88 -12.21
N THR A 179 17.01 5.43 -11.97
CA THR A 179 17.32 4.03 -11.73
C THR A 179 16.71 3.65 -10.39
N ILE A 180 15.76 2.72 -10.40
CA ILE A 180 15.06 2.31 -9.19
C ILE A 180 15.70 1.04 -8.63
N ARG A 181 16.09 1.08 -7.36
CA ARG A 181 16.53 -0.10 -6.62
C ARG A 181 15.51 -0.47 -5.55
N VAL A 182 14.96 -1.67 -5.62
CA VAL A 182 14.09 -2.19 -4.55
C VAL A 182 14.95 -2.86 -3.48
N VAL A 183 14.95 -2.32 -2.27
CA VAL A 183 15.75 -2.79 -1.14
C VAL A 183 14.86 -3.55 -0.16
N LYS A 184 15.33 -4.71 0.31
CA LYS A 184 14.64 -5.48 1.36
C LYS A 184 14.99 -4.91 2.72
N VAL A 185 13.98 -4.69 3.55
CA VAL A 185 14.12 -4.14 4.90
C VAL A 185 13.37 -5.01 5.91
N LYS A 186 13.74 -4.92 7.18
CA LYS A 186 13.09 -5.63 8.29
C LYS A 186 12.59 -4.62 9.32
N VAL A 187 11.30 -4.31 9.27
CA VAL A 187 10.59 -3.40 10.20
C VAL A 187 9.77 -4.19 11.21
N ARG A 188 9.16 -5.31 10.79
CA ARG A 188 8.35 -6.18 11.64
C ARG A 188 8.80 -7.64 11.56
N GLU A 189 8.73 -8.36 12.67
CA GLU A 189 8.95 -9.81 12.68
C GLU A 189 7.80 -10.54 11.99
N GLY A 190 8.12 -11.58 11.22
CA GLY A 190 7.13 -12.36 10.51
C GLY A 190 7.74 -13.25 9.44
N ARG A 191 6.92 -14.14 8.88
CA ARG A 191 7.31 -15.05 7.80
C ARG A 191 7.18 -14.34 6.46
N PRO A 192 8.21 -14.33 5.60
CA PRO A 192 8.11 -13.73 4.27
C PRO A 192 6.94 -14.32 3.48
N THR A 193 6.14 -13.44 2.87
CA THR A 193 5.08 -13.80 1.93
C THR A 193 5.44 -13.33 0.54
#